data_AF-A0A2K2V754-F1
#
_entry.id   AF-A0A2K2V754-F1
#
_cell.length_a   1.000
_cell.length_b   1.000
_cell.length_c   1.000
_cell.angle_alpha   90.00
_cell.angle_beta   90.00
_cell.angle_gamma   90.00
#
_symmetry.space_group_name_H-M   'P 1'
#
loop_
_entity.id
_entity.type
_entity.pdbx_description
1 polymer ?
#
loop_
_entity_poly.entity_id
_entity_poly.type
_entity_poly.pdbx_seq_one_letter_code
_entity_poly.pdbx_strand_id
1 'polypeptide(L)'
;YVEPEVVLLSDPRVDKQIHDEAVKVGIPVVALVDADNTLEYIDLAIPTNNKGRRALAFIFWLLTREVLRVRGSIPPDGELPEGYDSFATRIIGLK
;
A
#
# COMPACT_ATOMS: atom_id res chain seq x y z
N TYR A 1 -10.24 -19.07 -0.16
CA TYR A 1 -10.17 -18.67 1.25
C TYR A 1 -8.70 -18.55 1.60
N VAL A 2 -8.27 -17.42 2.15
CA VAL A 2 -6.90 -17.14 2.60
C VAL A 2 -7.04 -16.45 3.96
N GLU A 3 -6.23 -16.84 4.93
CA GLU A 3 -6.14 -16.18 6.25
C GLU A 3 -4.83 -15.38 6.31
N PRO A 4 -4.86 -14.07 6.00
CA PRO A 4 -3.66 -13.26 6.07
C PRO A 4 -3.32 -12.90 7.52
N GLU A 5 -2.03 -12.81 7.84
CA GLU A 5 -1.55 -12.32 9.15
C GLU A 5 -1.63 -10.78 9.27
N VAL A 6 -1.73 -10.07 8.15
CA VAL A 6 -1.85 -8.60 8.08
C VAL A 6 -2.48 -8.21 6.74
N VAL A 7 -3.27 -7.14 6.71
CA VAL A 7 -3.78 -6.54 5.47
C VAL A 7 -3.22 -5.14 5.26
N LEU A 8 -2.93 -4.81 3.99
CA LEU A 8 -2.55 -3.46 3.56
C LEU A 8 -3.66 -2.89 2.68
N LEU A 9 -4.31 -1.82 3.13
CA LEU A 9 -5.36 -1.12 2.39
C LEU A 9 -4.78 0.05 1.59
N SER A 10 -5.23 0.20 0.36
CA SER A 10 -4.82 1.30 -0.52
C SER A 10 -5.62 2.57 -0.25
N ASP A 11 -6.88 2.42 0.12
CA ASP A 11 -7.75 3.48 0.63
C ASP A 11 -8.80 2.83 1.54
N PRO A 12 -8.82 3.11 2.87
CA PRO A 12 -9.80 2.56 3.80
C PRO A 12 -11.26 2.77 3.38
N ARG A 13 -11.54 3.84 2.63
CA ARG A 13 -12.88 4.17 2.16
C ARG A 13 -13.31 3.28 1.00
N VAL A 14 -12.40 3.02 0.05
CA VAL A 14 -12.69 2.16 -1.13
C VAL A 14 -12.62 0.69 -0.74
N ASP A 15 -11.64 0.33 0.08
CA ASP A 15 -11.37 -1.05 0.53
C ASP A 15 -12.19 -1.44 1.77
N LYS A 16 -13.32 -0.77 2.01
CA LYS A 16 -14.15 -0.91 3.23
C LYS A 16 -14.54 -2.37 3.52
N GLN A 17 -14.81 -3.17 2.49
CA GLN A 17 -15.16 -4.58 2.70
C GLN A 17 -14.02 -5.36 3.35
N ILE A 18 -12.79 -5.17 2.87
CA ILE A 18 -11.59 -5.84 3.39
C ILE A 18 -11.32 -5.35 4.81
N HIS A 19 -11.48 -4.04 5.04
CA HIS A 19 -11.38 -3.43 6.37
C HIS A 19 -12.36 -4.09 7.36
N ASP A 20 -13.65 -4.13 7.04
CA ASP A 20 -14.68 -4.66 7.94
C ASP A 20 -14.52 -6.17 8.18
N GLU A 21 -14.04 -6.94 7.19
CA GLU A 21 -13.73 -8.36 7.33
C GLU A 21 -12.49 -8.59 8.20
N ALA A 22 -11.41 -7.83 7.99
CA ALA A 22 -10.18 -7.92 8.79
C ALA A 22 -10.46 -7.61 10.27
N VAL A 23 -11.23 -6.56 10.55
CA VAL A 23 -11.61 -6.17 11.91
C VAL A 23 -12.44 -7.26 12.60
N LYS A 24 -13.37 -7.90 11.89
CA LYS A 24 -14.20 -8.99 12.45
C LYS A 24 -13.38 -10.22 12.83
N VAL A 25 -12.33 -10.53 12.06
CA VAL A 25 -11.48 -11.70 12.28
C VAL A 25 -10.33 -11.38 13.26
N GLY A 26 -10.02 -10.10 13.47
CA GLY A 26 -8.90 -9.66 14.32
C GLY A 26 -7.56 -9.67 13.59
N ILE A 27 -7.55 -9.43 12.28
CA ILE A 27 -6.34 -9.30 11.47
C ILE A 27 -5.86 -7.85 11.52
N PRO A 28 -4.57 -7.58 11.84
CA PRO A 28 -4.00 -6.25 11.84
C PRO A 28 -4.16 -5.50 10.50
N VAL A 29 -4.52 -4.22 10.58
CA VAL A 29 -4.80 -3.36 9.42
C VAL A 29 -3.75 -2.26 9.30
N VAL A 30 -2.98 -2.31 8.20
CA VAL A 30 -2.13 -1.21 7.74
C VAL A 30 -2.83 -0.50 6.59
N ALA A 31 -2.81 0.83 6.52
CA ALA A 31 -3.50 1.55 5.46
C ALA A 31 -2.78 2.81 4.97
N LEU A 32 -2.89 3.08 3.67
CA LEU A 32 -2.56 4.37 3.09
C LEU A 32 -3.72 5.35 3.30
N VAL A 33 -3.47 6.47 3.98
CA VAL A 33 -4.52 7.41 4.41
C VAL A 33 -4.25 8.82 3.90
N ASP A 34 -5.28 9.47 3.37
CA ASP A 34 -5.32 10.87 3.01
C ASP A 34 -6.15 11.66 4.05
N ALA A 35 -6.18 12.98 3.95
CA ALA A 35 -6.78 13.87 4.96
C ALA A 35 -8.29 13.66 5.19
N ASP A 36 -9.00 13.03 4.25
CA ASP A 36 -10.43 12.73 4.32
C ASP A 36 -10.76 11.30 4.76
N ASN A 37 -9.73 10.47 5.08
CA ASN A 37 -9.95 9.13 5.60
C ASN A 37 -10.10 9.13 7.13
N THR A 38 -10.95 8.23 7.64
CA THR A 38 -11.07 7.93 9.07
C THR A 38 -10.02 6.91 9.49
N LEU A 39 -9.47 7.05 10.70
CA LEU A 39 -8.48 6.13 11.28
C LEU A 39 -9.10 5.06 12.19
N GLU A 40 -10.40 4.84 12.09
CA GLU A 40 -11.11 3.85 12.91
C GLU A 40 -10.61 2.44 12.55
N TYR A 41 -10.20 1.66 13.55
CA TYR A 41 -9.66 0.29 13.40
C TYR A 41 -8.49 0.15 12.41
N ILE A 42 -7.69 1.20 12.24
CA ILE A 42 -6.41 1.16 11.53
C ILE A 42 -5.28 1.09 12.57
N ASP A 43 -4.54 -0.03 12.60
CA ASP A 43 -3.44 -0.22 13.55
C ASP A 43 -2.20 0.58 13.16
N LEU A 44 -1.95 0.72 11.85
CA LEU A 44 -0.85 1.52 11.32
C LEU A 44 -1.28 2.34 10.11
N ALA A 45 -1.28 3.66 10.28
CA ALA A 45 -1.61 4.61 9.23
C ALA A 45 -0.34 5.14 8.53
N ILE A 46 -0.32 5.07 7.20
CA ILE A 46 0.73 5.66 6.35
C ILE A 46 0.12 6.89 5.66
N PRO A 47 0.40 8.11 6.14
CA PRO A 47 -0.16 9.32 5.55
C PRO A 47 0.42 9.59 4.16
N THR A 48 -0.43 9.66 3.13
CA THR A 48 -0.04 9.90 1.75
C THR A 48 -1.23 10.34 0.89
N ASN A 49 -0.97 10.83 -0.33
CA ASN A 49 -2.02 10.99 -1.33
C ASN A 49 -2.38 9.63 -1.92
N ASN A 50 -3.49 9.05 -1.48
CA ASN A 50 -3.99 7.74 -1.94
C ASN A 50 -4.94 7.82 -3.15
N LYS A 51 -5.10 9.00 -3.77
CA LYS A 51 -5.93 9.20 -4.98
C LYS A 51 -5.10 9.32 -6.26
N GLY A 52 -3.89 9.87 -6.14
CA GLY A 52 -3.01 10.13 -7.26
C GLY A 52 -2.32 8.85 -7.76
N ARG A 53 -2.54 8.48 -9.03
CA ARG A 53 -1.87 7.32 -9.66
C ARG A 53 -0.36 7.29 -9.47
N ARG A 54 0.32 8.42 -9.68
CA ARG A 54 1.79 8.52 -9.51
C ARG A 54 2.19 8.42 -8.04
N ALA A 55 1.41 9.00 -7.13
CA ALA A 55 1.67 8.94 -5.70
C ALA A 55 1.55 7.50 -5.18
N LEU A 56 0.45 6.80 -5.51
CA LEU A 56 0.28 5.40 -5.15
C LEU A 56 1.40 4.51 -5.73
N ALA A 57 1.73 4.67 -7.01
CA ALA A 57 2.81 3.92 -7.65
C ALA A 57 4.15 4.12 -6.92
N PHE A 58 4.46 5.36 -6.56
CA PHE A 58 5.68 5.70 -5.85
C PHE A 58 5.71 5.11 -4.42
N ILE A 59 4.60 5.17 -3.69
CA ILE A 59 4.50 4.61 -2.34
C ILE A 59 4.64 3.09 -2.36
N PHE A 60 3.96 2.38 -3.26
CA PHE A 60 4.12 0.93 -3.38
C PHE A 60 5.54 0.54 -3.81
N TRP A 61 6.17 1.32 -4.68
CA TRP A 61 7.57 1.13 -5.07
C TRP A 61 8.52 1.28 -3.87
N LEU A 62 8.36 2.34 -3.06
CA LEU A 62 9.13 2.56 -1.84
C LEU A 62 8.91 1.44 -0.82
N LEU A 63 7.67 1.06 -0.56
CA LEU A 63 7.34 -0.03 0.38
C LEU A 63 7.96 -1.35 -0.07
N THR A 64 7.89 -1.67 -1.36
CA THR A 64 8.50 -2.89 -1.91
C THR A 64 10.01 -2.88 -1.68
N ARG A 65 10.67 -1.76 -1.99
CA ARG A 65 12.11 -1.60 -1.79
C ARG A 65 12.51 -1.80 -0.33
N GLU A 66 11.83 -1.12 0.60
CA GLU A 66 12.16 -1.23 2.03
C GLU A 66 11.87 -2.63 2.59
N VAL A 67 10.79 -3.28 2.16
CA VAL A 67 10.49 -4.67 2.55
C VAL A 67 11.59 -5.62 2.08
N LEU A 68 12.09 -5.46 0.85
CA LEU A 68 13.19 -6.30 0.34
C LEU A 68 14.53 -6.02 1.05
N ARG A 69 14.80 -4.76 1.42
CA ARG A 69 15.97 -4.38 2.24
C ARG A 69 15.92 -5.05 3.61
N VAL A 70 14.79 -4.93 4.31
CA VAL A 70 14.61 -5.53 5.64
C VAL A 70 14.66 -7.07 5.60
N ARG A 71 14.19 -7.69 4.50
CA ARG A 71 14.28 -9.13 4.28
C ARG A 71 15.67 -9.60 3.82
N GLY A 72 16.62 -8.70 3.58
CA GLY A 72 17.96 -9.03 3.08
C GLY A 72 17.99 -9.54 1.64
N SER A 73 16.92 -9.32 0.87
CA SER A 73 16.86 -9.69 -0.56
C SER A 73 17.63 -8.72 -1.45
N ILE A 74 17.80 -7.47 -0.99
CA ILE A 74 18.69 -6.46 -1.57
C ILE A 74 19.53 -5.81 -0.47
N PRO A 75 20.70 -5.22 -0.79
CA PRO A 75 21.51 -4.48 0.18
C PRO A 75 20.73 -3.33 0.83
N PRO A 76 21.16 -2.84 2.02
CA PRO A 76 20.49 -1.73 2.72
C PRO A 76 20.32 -0.44 1.88
N ASP A 77 21.23 -0.20 0.95
CA ASP A 77 21.24 0.89 -0.03
C ASP A 77 20.86 0.42 -1.45
N GLY A 78 20.50 -0.86 -1.60
CA GLY A 78 20.11 -1.47 -2.87
C GLY A 78 18.80 -0.88 -3.38
N GLU A 79 18.71 -0.67 -4.69
CA GLU A 79 17.52 -0.16 -5.36
C GLU A 79 16.79 -1.28 -6.12
N LEU A 80 15.51 -1.05 -6.42
CA LEU A 80 14.78 -1.91 -7.34
C LEU A 80 15.33 -1.73 -8.77
N PRO A 81 15.39 -2.79 -9.59
CA PRO A 81 15.85 -2.68 -10.98
C PRO A 81 14.92 -1.82 -11.83
N GLU A 82 13.63 -1.82 -11.49
CA GLU A 82 12.60 -1.03 -12.16
C GLU A 82 12.35 0.29 -11.41
N GLY A 83 12.10 1.37 -12.14
CA GLY A 83 11.62 2.63 -11.57
C GLY A 83 10.15 2.56 -11.15
N TYR A 84 9.70 3.54 -10.35
CA TYR A 84 8.30 3.60 -9.88
C TYR A 84 7.27 3.69 -11.00
N ASP A 85 7.67 4.15 -12.19
CA ASP A 85 6.80 4.18 -13.38
C ASP A 85 6.27 2.80 -13.77
N SER A 86 7.01 1.72 -13.45
CA SER A 86 6.56 0.34 -13.66
C SER A 86 5.35 -0.04 -12.79
N PHE A 87 5.16 0.65 -11.65
CA PHE A 87 4.02 0.48 -10.75
C PHE A 87 2.83 1.36 -11.17
N ALA A 88 3.04 2.35 -12.05
CA ALA A 88 1.98 3.26 -12.46
C ALA A 88 1.09 2.61 -13.54
N THR A 89 -0.23 2.71 -13.36
CA THR A 89 -1.20 2.24 -14.37
C THR A 89 -0.92 2.89 -15.72
N ARG A 90 -0.70 2.13 -16.78
CA ARG A 90 -0.53 2.71 -18.13
C ARG A 90 -1.87 3.25 -18.64
N ILE A 91 -1.90 4.52 -19.03
CA ILE A 91 -3.07 5.09 -19.72
C ILE A 91 -2.91 4.79 -21.20
N ILE A 92 -3.69 3.83 -21.69
CA ILE A 92 -3.76 3.51 -23.12
C ILE A 92 -4.65 4.58 -23.75
N GLY A 93 -4.08 5.54 -24.48
CA GLY A 93 -4.87 6.56 -25.18
C GLY A 93 -4.22 7.92 -25.41
N LEU A 94 -3.04 8.19 -24.85
CA LEU A 94 -2.25 9.38 -25.19
C LEU A 94 -1.01 8.94 -25.95
N LYS A 95 -1.03 9.18 -27.26
CA LYS A 95 0.18 9.39 -28.06
C LYS A 95 0.69 10.80 -27.82
#